data_AF-A0A8D8F071-F1
#
_entry.id   AF-A0A8D8F071-F1
#
_cell.length_a   1.000
_cell.length_b   1.000
_cell.length_c   1.000
_cell.angle_alpha   90.00
_cell.angle_beta   90.00
_cell.angle_gamma   90.00
#
_symmetry.space_group_name_H-M   'P 1'
#
loop_
_entity.id
_entity.type
_entity.pdbx_description
1 polymer ?
#
loop_
_entity_poly.entity_id
_entity_poly.type
_entity_poly.pdbx_seq_one_letter_code
_entity_poly.pdbx_strand_id
1 'polypeptide(L)'
;LGDGMSISTVAMARVYAGGEEKSLSFEEFPYIGMSKTYCVDYQVPDSACTATAYLTGVKGNYETIGVNAKVPSYDCKAELDKSTHTHSIAKWAMDAGKDAGLVTTTRVTHASPAGVYAHTANRDWENDYMIAEEGCDPNELDDIAEQLVHGETGKRLKVIMGGGRREFLDTNIMDEEYNSRGYRSDGKNLIQEWLDLAGSSENRTYVWKKSDLMAVDPKKTDRLLGLFEPGHCAYNLDRFRDNM
;
A
#
# COMPACT_ATOMS: atom_id res chain seq x y z
N LEU A 1 6.01 -2.29 -9.92
CA LEU A 1 5.41 -1.05 -10.47
C LEU A 1 6.34 0.10 -10.11
N GLY A 2 6.82 0.87 -11.09
CA GLY A 2 7.60 2.09 -10.85
C GLY A 2 6.68 3.31 -10.89
N ASP A 3 6.35 3.88 -9.73
CA ASP A 3 5.42 5.01 -9.61
C ASP A 3 6.04 6.27 -10.25
N GLY A 4 5.31 6.94 -11.14
CA GLY A 4 5.82 8.07 -11.93
C GLY A 4 6.97 7.74 -12.91
N MET A 5 7.25 6.46 -13.18
CA MET A 5 8.37 6.04 -14.04
C MET A 5 8.03 6.16 -15.53
N SER A 6 8.03 7.39 -16.04
CA SER A 6 7.82 7.70 -17.45
C SER A 6 8.92 7.11 -18.35
N ILE A 7 8.67 7.06 -19.67
CA ILE A 7 9.68 6.62 -20.65
C ILE A 7 10.96 7.47 -20.58
N SER A 8 10.84 8.78 -20.36
CA SER A 8 12.00 9.65 -20.17
C SER A 8 12.72 9.36 -18.86
N THR A 9 12.00 9.02 -17.78
CA THR A 9 12.61 8.55 -16.51
C THR A 9 13.43 7.29 -16.74
N VAL A 10 12.93 6.32 -17.52
CA VAL A 10 13.65 5.10 -17.89
C VAL A 10 14.93 5.43 -18.66
N ALA A 11 14.86 6.29 -19.67
CA ALA A 11 16.02 6.72 -20.46
C ALA A 11 17.09 7.40 -19.58
N MET A 12 16.68 8.29 -18.67
CA MET A 12 17.60 8.96 -17.75
C MET A 12 18.21 8.02 -16.72
N ALA A 13 17.44 7.04 -16.22
CA ALA A 13 17.95 6.02 -15.31
C ALA A 13 19.03 5.15 -15.98
N ARG A 14 18.89 4.87 -17.28
CA ARG A 14 19.91 4.18 -18.08
C ARG A 14 21.21 4.97 -18.15
N VAL A 15 21.12 6.25 -18.53
CA VAL A 15 22.28 7.16 -18.55
C VAL A 15 22.97 7.19 -17.18
N TYR A 16 22.20 7.34 -16.11
CA TYR A 16 22.71 7.33 -14.74
C TYR A 16 23.39 6.00 -14.35
N ALA A 17 22.85 4.85 -14.76
CA ALA A 17 23.37 3.54 -14.42
C ALA A 17 24.70 3.18 -15.12
N GLY A 18 25.07 3.89 -16.19
CA GLY A 18 26.36 3.69 -16.86
C GLY A 18 26.38 4.02 -18.35
N GLY A 19 25.56 4.97 -18.82
CA GLY A 19 25.52 5.44 -20.20
C GLY A 19 24.35 4.89 -21.04
N GLU A 20 24.14 5.50 -22.21
CA GLU A 20 23.01 5.25 -23.12
C GLU A 20 22.96 3.82 -23.67
N GLU A 21 24.11 3.13 -23.72
CA GLU A 21 24.26 1.76 -24.24
C GLU A 21 23.94 0.68 -23.19
N LYS A 22 23.70 1.06 -21.93
CA LYS A 22 23.29 0.11 -20.89
C LYS A 22 21.84 -0.32 -21.11
N SER A 23 21.49 -1.52 -20.66
CA SER A 23 20.10 -1.94 -20.55
C SER A 23 19.74 -2.06 -19.08
N LEU A 24 18.60 -1.49 -18.69
CA LEU A 24 18.00 -1.81 -17.39
C LEU A 24 17.47 -3.24 -17.44
N SER A 25 17.39 -3.90 -16.29
CA SER A 25 17.04 -5.33 -16.22
C SER A 25 15.72 -5.69 -16.91
N PHE A 26 14.73 -4.81 -16.89
CA PHE A 26 13.44 -5.04 -17.55
C PHE A 26 13.43 -4.71 -19.06
N GLU A 27 14.48 -4.07 -19.59
CA GLU A 27 14.62 -3.80 -21.03
C GLU A 27 15.07 -5.04 -21.81
N GLU A 28 15.55 -6.08 -21.11
CA GLU A 28 15.88 -7.38 -21.68
C GLU A 28 14.63 -8.25 -21.94
N PHE A 29 13.44 -7.81 -21.51
CA PHE A 29 12.20 -8.57 -21.70
C PHE A 29 11.80 -8.61 -23.19
N PRO A 30 11.32 -9.76 -23.71
CA PRO A 30 11.05 -9.93 -25.14
C PRO A 30 9.79 -9.20 -25.63
N TYR A 31 8.95 -8.70 -24.72
CA TYR A 31 7.67 -8.08 -25.04
C TYR A 31 7.56 -6.71 -24.39
N ILE A 32 7.13 -5.74 -25.18
CA ILE A 32 6.84 -4.37 -24.74
C ILE A 32 5.44 -3.97 -25.19
N GLY A 33 4.76 -3.22 -24.33
CA GLY A 33 3.45 -2.64 -24.63
C GLY A 33 3.38 -1.21 -24.10
N MET A 34 2.51 -0.40 -24.71
CA MET A 34 2.18 0.93 -24.22
C MET A 34 0.86 0.89 -23.46
N SER A 35 0.79 1.59 -22.34
CA SER A 35 -0.43 1.69 -21.52
C SER A 35 -1.00 3.11 -21.56
N LYS A 36 -2.31 3.24 -21.78
CA LYS A 36 -3.04 4.53 -21.75
C LYS A 36 -3.62 4.76 -20.36
N THR A 37 -3.05 5.72 -19.63
CA THR A 37 -3.16 5.80 -18.17
C THR A 37 -4.29 6.67 -17.62
N TYR A 38 -5.01 7.44 -18.46
CA TYR A 38 -6.10 8.34 -18.03
C TYR A 38 -7.09 7.67 -17.04
N CYS A 39 -7.55 8.39 -16.01
CA CYS A 39 -8.68 7.99 -15.16
C CYS A 39 -9.99 8.13 -15.95
N VAL A 40 -11.13 7.68 -15.42
CA VAL A 40 -12.42 7.87 -16.12
C VAL A 40 -12.77 9.36 -16.28
N ASP A 41 -12.41 10.17 -15.30
CA ASP A 41 -12.75 11.59 -15.14
C ASP A 41 -11.58 12.57 -15.35
N TYR A 42 -10.32 12.09 -15.36
CA TYR A 42 -9.11 12.91 -15.56
C TYR A 42 -8.17 12.36 -16.64
N GLN A 43 -7.65 13.27 -17.48
CA GLN A 43 -6.70 12.90 -18.54
C GLN A 43 -5.30 12.56 -17.98
N VAL A 44 -4.82 13.38 -17.06
CA VAL A 44 -3.59 13.12 -16.30
C VAL A 44 -4.01 12.41 -15.01
N PRO A 45 -3.69 11.12 -14.85
CA PRO A 45 -4.17 10.36 -13.72
C PRO A 45 -3.34 10.60 -12.46
N ASP A 46 -3.86 10.15 -11.32
CA ASP A 46 -3.09 9.93 -10.11
C ASP A 46 -2.75 8.44 -9.89
N SER A 47 -2.04 8.15 -8.79
CA SER A 47 -1.67 6.79 -8.41
C SER A 47 -2.88 5.92 -8.01
N ALA A 48 -3.96 6.49 -7.46
CA ALA A 48 -5.11 5.73 -6.98
C ALA A 48 -5.93 5.14 -8.12
N CYS A 49 -6.38 5.98 -9.06
CA CYS A 49 -7.19 5.50 -10.18
C CYS A 49 -6.41 4.51 -11.06
N THR A 50 -5.09 4.71 -11.18
CA THR A 50 -4.22 3.80 -11.95
C THR A 50 -4.00 2.49 -11.21
N ALA A 51 -3.80 2.49 -9.89
CA ALA A 51 -3.74 1.27 -9.09
C ALA A 51 -5.00 0.42 -9.24
N THR A 52 -6.18 1.05 -9.18
CA THR A 52 -7.45 0.38 -9.49
C THR A 52 -7.41 -0.25 -10.89
N ALA A 53 -6.96 0.48 -11.90
CA ALA A 53 -6.89 -0.02 -13.27
C ALA A 53 -5.96 -1.23 -13.44
N TYR A 54 -4.70 -1.14 -13.00
CA TYR A 54 -3.70 -2.19 -13.26
C TYR A 54 -3.76 -3.36 -12.28
N LEU A 55 -4.39 -3.22 -11.10
CA LEU A 55 -4.54 -4.32 -10.13
C LEU A 55 -5.91 -4.99 -10.21
N THR A 56 -6.97 -4.27 -10.55
CA THR A 56 -8.36 -4.80 -10.54
C THR A 56 -8.93 -4.99 -11.95
N GLY A 57 -8.30 -4.41 -12.97
CA GLY A 57 -8.76 -4.48 -14.37
C GLY A 57 -9.88 -3.50 -14.73
N VAL A 58 -10.25 -2.59 -13.83
CA VAL A 58 -11.32 -1.59 -14.02
C VAL A 58 -10.75 -0.19 -13.80
N LYS A 59 -11.03 0.76 -14.70
CA LYS A 59 -10.66 2.16 -14.47
C LYS A 59 -11.60 2.79 -13.43
N GLY A 60 -11.02 3.47 -12.45
CA GLY A 60 -11.73 4.28 -11.45
C GLY A 60 -11.67 5.78 -11.76
N ASN A 61 -12.26 6.55 -10.85
CA ASN A 61 -12.14 8.00 -10.83
C ASN A 61 -10.82 8.41 -10.14
N TYR A 62 -10.36 9.62 -10.41
CA TYR A 62 -9.22 10.24 -9.73
C TYR A 62 -9.38 10.14 -8.20
N GLU A 63 -8.30 9.91 -7.46
CA GLU A 63 -8.25 9.71 -5.99
C GLU A 63 -8.94 8.45 -5.43
N THR A 64 -9.71 7.70 -6.22
CA THR A 64 -10.42 6.49 -5.74
C THR A 64 -9.60 5.20 -5.88
N ILE A 65 -9.72 4.29 -4.91
CA ILE A 65 -8.97 3.02 -4.88
C ILE A 65 -9.94 1.85 -4.80
N GLY A 66 -9.80 0.86 -5.68
CA GLY A 66 -10.54 -0.41 -5.60
C GLY A 66 -12.05 -0.27 -5.79
N VAL A 67 -12.53 0.86 -6.31
CA VAL A 67 -13.95 1.10 -6.62
C VAL A 67 -14.08 1.53 -8.08
N ASN A 68 -15.20 1.20 -8.70
CA ASN A 68 -15.47 1.64 -10.07
C ASN A 68 -15.92 3.11 -10.11
N ALA A 69 -15.98 3.69 -11.31
CA ALA A 69 -16.27 5.10 -11.53
C ALA A 69 -17.69 5.58 -11.12
N LYS A 70 -18.54 4.70 -10.55
CA LYS A 70 -19.79 5.13 -9.90
C LYS A 70 -19.56 5.77 -8.54
N VAL A 71 -18.39 5.59 -7.93
CA VAL A 71 -18.02 6.22 -6.65
C VAL A 71 -17.29 7.53 -6.94
N PRO A 72 -17.88 8.69 -6.62
CA PRO A 72 -17.17 9.97 -6.67
C PRO A 72 -16.07 10.03 -5.60
N SER A 73 -15.01 10.81 -5.85
CA SER A 73 -14.01 11.09 -4.81
C SER A 73 -14.69 11.74 -3.59
N TYR A 74 -14.26 11.38 -2.38
CA TYR A 74 -14.78 11.84 -1.08
C TYR A 74 -16.23 11.43 -0.74
N ASP A 75 -16.91 10.60 -1.54
CA ASP A 75 -18.27 10.17 -1.22
C ASP A 75 -18.30 8.99 -0.24
N CYS A 76 -18.38 9.31 1.06
CA CYS A 76 -18.49 8.37 2.18
C CYS A 76 -19.56 7.28 1.96
N LYS A 77 -20.70 7.65 1.35
CA LYS A 77 -21.86 6.74 1.24
C LYS A 77 -21.73 5.84 0.03
N ALA A 78 -21.18 6.36 -1.06
CA ALA A 78 -21.00 5.58 -2.28
C ALA A 78 -19.98 4.46 -2.09
N GLU A 79 -18.92 4.65 -1.29
CA GLU A 79 -17.94 3.56 -1.05
C GLU A 79 -18.50 2.38 -0.27
N LEU A 80 -19.55 2.58 0.55
CA LEU A 80 -20.20 1.51 1.32
C LEU A 80 -20.96 0.52 0.41
N ASP A 81 -21.31 0.93 -0.82
CA ASP A 81 -21.92 0.03 -1.80
C ASP A 81 -20.89 -0.96 -2.35
N LYS A 82 -20.86 -2.15 -1.76
CA LYS A 82 -19.99 -3.28 -2.18
C LYS A 82 -20.18 -3.69 -3.64
N SER A 83 -21.30 -3.35 -4.29
CA SER A 83 -21.48 -3.61 -5.73
C SER A 83 -20.58 -2.76 -6.62
N THR A 84 -19.99 -1.70 -6.06
CA THR A 84 -19.04 -0.83 -6.75
C THR A 84 -17.58 -1.28 -6.59
N HIS A 85 -17.29 -2.17 -5.64
CA HIS A 85 -15.95 -2.64 -5.34
C HIS A 85 -15.38 -3.48 -6.48
N THR A 86 -14.10 -3.28 -6.79
CA THR A 86 -13.36 -4.00 -7.83
C THR A 86 -12.23 -4.80 -7.17
N HIS A 87 -12.19 -6.10 -7.42
CA HIS A 87 -11.27 -6.99 -6.72
C HIS A 87 -9.93 -7.11 -7.43
N SER A 88 -8.85 -7.01 -6.65
CA SER A 88 -7.48 -7.06 -7.15
C SER A 88 -7.05 -8.46 -7.59
N ILE A 89 -6.05 -8.53 -8.46
CA ILE A 89 -5.39 -9.78 -8.84
C ILE A 89 -4.82 -10.55 -7.64
N ALA A 90 -4.45 -9.88 -6.55
CA ALA A 90 -4.01 -10.54 -5.32
C ALA A 90 -5.16 -11.28 -4.64
N LYS A 91 -6.35 -10.66 -4.55
CA LYS A 91 -7.56 -11.36 -4.08
C LYS A 91 -7.87 -12.56 -4.96
N TRP A 92 -7.89 -12.40 -6.29
CA TRP A 92 -8.11 -13.50 -7.22
C TRP A 92 -7.09 -14.64 -7.05
N ALA A 93 -5.81 -14.31 -6.85
CA ALA A 93 -4.76 -15.30 -6.60
C ALA A 93 -5.02 -16.08 -5.31
N MET A 94 -5.37 -15.39 -4.22
CA MET A 94 -5.69 -16.03 -2.94
C MET A 94 -6.98 -16.85 -2.99
N ASP A 95 -7.99 -16.42 -3.74
CA ASP A 95 -9.23 -17.18 -3.97
C ASP A 95 -8.95 -18.47 -4.77
N ALA A 96 -7.90 -18.46 -5.61
CA ALA A 96 -7.37 -19.64 -6.28
C ALA A 96 -6.37 -20.46 -5.43
N GLY A 97 -6.25 -20.18 -4.13
CA GLY A 97 -5.37 -20.91 -3.20
C GLY A 97 -3.88 -20.59 -3.35
N LYS A 98 -3.52 -19.45 -3.95
CA LYS A 98 -2.13 -18.97 -4.05
C LYS A 98 -1.81 -17.97 -2.95
N ASP A 99 -0.52 -17.80 -2.70
CA ASP A 99 -0.04 -16.76 -1.80
C ASP A 99 0.08 -15.42 -2.51
N ALA A 100 -0.16 -14.33 -1.78
CA ALA A 100 0.02 -12.97 -2.26
C ALA A 100 0.67 -12.09 -1.18
N GLY A 101 1.33 -11.02 -1.61
CA GLY A 101 1.94 -10.03 -0.74
C GLY A 101 2.26 -8.75 -1.49
N LEU A 102 2.61 -7.70 -0.75
CA LEU A 102 3.01 -6.40 -1.28
C LEU A 102 4.34 -5.95 -0.66
N VAL A 103 5.15 -5.29 -1.47
CA VAL A 103 6.42 -4.66 -1.06
C VAL A 103 6.51 -3.30 -1.73
N THR A 104 6.78 -2.26 -0.96
CA THR A 104 6.88 -0.88 -1.45
C THR A 104 7.95 -0.10 -0.69
N THR A 105 8.39 1.01 -1.25
CA THR A 105 9.16 2.04 -0.53
C THR A 105 8.27 3.16 0.00
N THR A 106 6.97 3.14 -0.29
CA THR A 106 5.99 4.09 0.26
C THR A 106 5.47 3.63 1.62
N ARG A 107 4.44 4.32 2.14
CA ARG A 107 3.58 3.74 3.17
C ARG A 107 2.84 2.56 2.55
N VAL A 108 2.61 1.49 3.30
CA VAL A 108 1.83 0.32 2.82
C VAL A 108 0.34 0.66 2.58
N THR A 109 -0.11 1.79 3.11
CA THR A 109 -1.42 2.43 2.96
C THR A 109 -1.47 3.45 1.81
N HIS A 110 -0.34 3.77 1.18
CA HIS A 110 -0.32 4.67 0.01
C HIS A 110 -1.13 4.07 -1.16
N ALA A 111 -1.62 4.90 -2.07
CA ALA A 111 -2.51 4.50 -3.16
C ALA A 111 -2.07 3.25 -3.96
N SER A 112 -0.81 3.21 -4.40
CA SER A 112 -0.28 2.10 -5.21
C SER A 112 -0.35 0.72 -4.51
N PRO A 113 0.18 0.54 -3.28
CA PRO A 113 -0.03 -0.71 -2.53
C PRO A 113 -1.47 -0.90 -2.05
N ALA A 114 -2.21 0.16 -1.71
CA ALA A 114 -3.60 0.06 -1.27
C ALA A 114 -4.52 -0.55 -2.34
N GLY A 115 -4.28 -0.31 -3.63
CA GLY A 115 -5.03 -0.97 -4.72
C GLY A 115 -4.91 -2.51 -4.74
N VAL A 116 -4.01 -3.09 -3.94
CA VAL A 116 -3.94 -4.56 -3.74
C VAL A 116 -5.09 -5.06 -2.87
N TYR A 117 -5.62 -4.25 -1.95
CA TYR A 117 -6.53 -4.76 -0.90
C TYR A 117 -7.69 -3.85 -0.52
N ALA A 118 -7.56 -2.53 -0.70
CA ALA A 118 -8.49 -1.54 -0.20
C ALA A 118 -9.56 -1.16 -1.22
N HIS A 119 -10.70 -0.71 -0.69
CA HIS A 119 -11.81 -0.10 -1.38
C HIS A 119 -12.12 1.22 -0.68
N THR A 120 -11.83 2.35 -1.31
CA THR A 120 -12.07 3.68 -0.71
C THR A 120 -12.39 4.74 -1.75
N ALA A 121 -13.31 5.65 -1.39
CA ALA A 121 -13.64 6.85 -2.15
C ALA A 121 -12.52 7.91 -2.10
N ASN A 122 -11.56 7.82 -1.17
CA ASN A 122 -10.43 8.74 -1.16
C ASN A 122 -9.14 8.09 -0.68
N ARG A 123 -8.09 8.21 -1.50
CA ARG A 123 -6.74 7.70 -1.24
C ARG A 123 -6.06 8.26 0.01
N ASP A 124 -6.49 9.40 0.53
CA ASP A 124 -5.91 10.04 1.70
C ASP A 124 -6.50 9.52 3.01
N TRP A 125 -7.55 8.69 2.96
CA TRP A 125 -8.14 8.00 4.11
C TRP A 125 -7.25 6.83 4.59
N GLU A 126 -5.96 7.11 4.79
CA GLU A 126 -4.96 6.14 5.23
C GLU A 126 -5.16 5.69 6.69
N ASN A 127 -5.83 6.52 7.51
CA ASN A 127 -6.18 6.28 8.91
C ASN A 127 -7.54 6.93 9.25
N ASP A 128 -8.08 6.65 10.44
CA ASP A 128 -9.37 7.14 10.93
C ASP A 128 -9.45 8.67 11.05
N TYR A 129 -8.35 9.33 11.46
CA TYR A 129 -8.30 10.78 11.60
C TYR A 129 -8.53 11.47 10.24
N MET A 130 -7.96 10.93 9.15
CA MET A 130 -8.16 11.48 7.81
C MET A 130 -9.60 11.35 7.30
N ILE A 131 -10.31 10.31 7.72
CA ILE A 131 -11.75 10.16 7.43
C ILE A 131 -12.56 11.23 8.17
N ALA A 132 -12.26 11.42 9.46
CA ALA A 132 -12.96 12.38 10.30
C ALA A 132 -12.79 13.84 9.83
N GLU A 133 -11.57 14.21 9.40
CA GLU A 133 -11.28 15.57 8.92
C GLU A 133 -12.06 15.93 7.64
N GLU A 134 -12.41 14.94 6.81
CA GLU A 134 -13.22 15.12 5.60
C GLU A 134 -14.74 15.05 5.86
N GLY A 135 -15.15 14.92 7.13
CA GLY A 135 -16.56 14.94 7.54
C GLY A 135 -17.31 13.63 7.37
N CYS A 136 -16.60 12.52 7.12
CA CYS A 136 -17.15 11.17 7.18
C CYS A 136 -17.07 10.61 8.62
N ASP A 137 -17.81 9.54 8.93
CA ASP A 137 -17.76 8.87 10.24
C ASP A 137 -16.75 7.70 10.21
N PRO A 138 -15.60 7.79 10.91
CA PRO A 138 -14.61 6.71 10.98
C PRO A 138 -15.10 5.47 11.74
N ASN A 139 -16.28 5.52 12.37
CA ASN A 139 -16.91 4.33 12.96
C ASN A 139 -17.77 3.56 11.95
N GLU A 140 -18.16 4.19 10.83
CA GLU A 140 -18.92 3.56 9.75
C GLU A 140 -18.04 3.15 8.57
N LEU A 141 -16.90 3.83 8.39
CA LEU A 141 -15.94 3.61 7.30
C LEU A 141 -14.63 3.04 7.82
N ASP A 142 -14.19 1.93 7.23
CA ASP A 142 -12.87 1.37 7.49
C ASP A 142 -11.81 2.17 6.71
N ASP A 143 -10.87 2.81 7.41
CA ASP A 143 -9.69 3.42 6.79
C ASP A 143 -8.78 2.39 6.12
N ILE A 144 -7.87 2.83 5.24
CA ILE A 144 -7.02 1.92 4.48
C ILE A 144 -6.16 1.04 5.41
N ALA A 145 -5.67 1.54 6.55
CA ALA A 145 -4.91 0.71 7.49
C ALA A 145 -5.81 -0.36 8.14
N GLU A 146 -7.03 -0.01 8.53
CA GLU A 146 -8.05 -0.96 9.03
C GLU A 146 -8.34 -2.05 7.99
N GLN A 147 -8.55 -1.66 6.72
CA GLN A 147 -8.78 -2.59 5.61
C GLN A 147 -7.58 -3.50 5.33
N LEU A 148 -6.35 -3.04 5.59
CA LEU A 148 -5.16 -3.90 5.49
C LEU A 148 -5.17 -5.00 6.56
N VAL A 149 -5.55 -4.67 7.79
CA VAL A 149 -5.49 -5.59 8.93
C VAL A 149 -6.70 -6.52 8.98
N HIS A 150 -7.90 -5.98 8.82
CA HIS A 150 -9.17 -6.68 9.06
C HIS A 150 -9.98 -6.94 7.79
N GLY A 151 -9.71 -6.20 6.72
CA GLY A 151 -10.41 -6.32 5.44
C GLY A 151 -10.27 -7.70 4.78
N GLU A 152 -11.19 -7.99 3.86
CA GLU A 152 -11.31 -9.31 3.22
C GLU A 152 -9.98 -9.76 2.56
N THR A 153 -9.31 -8.85 1.87
CA THR A 153 -8.07 -9.12 1.14
C THR A 153 -6.84 -8.92 2.02
N GLY A 154 -6.76 -7.80 2.74
CA GLY A 154 -5.57 -7.41 3.50
C GLY A 154 -5.13 -8.45 4.52
N LYS A 155 -6.06 -8.95 5.33
CA LYS A 155 -5.79 -9.95 6.38
C LYS A 155 -5.21 -11.28 5.89
N ARG A 156 -5.39 -11.56 4.59
CA ARG A 156 -4.94 -12.80 3.91
C ARG A 156 -3.59 -12.64 3.22
N LEU A 157 -3.01 -11.45 3.15
CA LEU A 157 -1.67 -11.24 2.59
C LEU A 157 -0.60 -11.90 3.48
N LYS A 158 0.32 -12.65 2.86
CA LYS A 158 1.42 -13.32 3.58
C LYS A 158 2.60 -12.39 3.84
N VAL A 159 2.82 -11.42 2.97
CA VAL A 159 3.94 -10.47 3.10
C VAL A 159 3.41 -9.06 2.87
N ILE A 160 3.66 -8.18 3.81
CA ILE A 160 3.36 -6.76 3.72
C ILE A 160 4.62 -6.02 4.15
N MET A 161 5.29 -5.33 3.22
CA MET A 161 6.54 -4.61 3.53
C MET A 161 6.56 -3.21 2.95
N GLY A 162 6.96 -2.23 3.77
CA GLY A 162 7.10 -0.83 3.37
C GLY A 162 7.34 0.07 4.58
N GLY A 163 6.92 1.32 4.51
CA GLY A 163 6.80 2.20 5.67
C GLY A 163 5.35 2.36 6.11
N GLY A 164 5.08 3.37 6.92
CA GLY A 164 3.74 3.83 7.28
C GLY A 164 3.31 3.49 8.70
N ARG A 165 4.25 3.23 9.64
CA ARG A 165 3.89 2.88 11.02
C ARG A 165 2.92 3.88 11.66
N ARG A 166 3.03 5.17 11.33
CA ARG A 166 2.18 6.22 11.90
C ARG A 166 0.69 6.03 11.59
N GLU A 167 0.34 5.35 10.50
CA GLU A 167 -1.07 5.10 10.11
C GLU A 167 -1.70 3.96 10.93
N PHE A 168 -0.89 3.16 11.63
CA PHE A 168 -1.32 1.98 12.40
C PHE A 168 -1.32 2.21 13.92
N LEU A 169 -0.74 3.31 14.38
CA LEU A 169 -0.55 3.61 15.80
C LEU A 169 -1.43 4.79 16.20
N ASP A 170 -2.02 4.73 17.38
CA ASP A 170 -2.71 5.86 18.00
C ASP A 170 -1.75 6.99 18.39
N THR A 171 -2.27 8.22 18.44
CA THR A 171 -1.56 9.41 18.92
C THR A 171 -1.01 9.27 20.35
N ASN A 172 -1.49 8.32 21.15
CA ASN A 172 -0.96 8.01 22.46
C ASN A 172 0.22 7.01 22.46
N ILE A 173 0.51 6.37 21.32
CA ILE A 173 1.57 5.36 21.17
C ILE A 173 2.81 5.99 20.52
N MET A 174 3.98 5.76 21.11
CA MET A 174 5.27 6.20 20.56
C MET A 174 5.73 5.23 19.46
N ASP A 175 6.27 5.76 18.37
CA ASP A 175 6.96 4.98 17.35
C ASP A 175 8.20 4.28 17.93
N GLU A 176 8.51 3.09 17.42
CA GLU A 176 9.61 2.22 17.89
C GLU A 176 11.01 2.82 17.66
N GLU A 177 11.16 3.72 16.69
CA GLU A 177 12.46 4.21 16.22
C GLU A 177 12.60 5.72 16.41
N TYR A 178 11.50 6.46 16.28
CA TYR A 178 11.48 7.92 16.33
C TYR A 178 10.73 8.41 17.57
N ASN A 179 11.12 9.56 18.12
CA ASN A 179 10.37 10.25 19.17
C ASN A 179 9.13 10.97 18.59
N SER A 180 8.32 10.23 17.85
CA SER A 180 7.06 10.64 17.21
C SER A 180 5.95 9.69 17.60
N ARG A 181 4.71 10.14 17.48
CA ARG A 181 3.52 9.33 17.76
C ARG A 181 2.80 8.97 16.47
N GLY A 182 1.88 8.01 16.57
CA GLY A 182 0.98 7.66 15.49
C GLY A 182 -0.07 8.74 15.20
N TYR A 183 -0.85 8.53 14.14
CA TYR A 183 -1.88 9.45 13.65
C TYR A 183 -3.30 9.00 13.97
N ARG A 184 -3.50 7.75 14.40
CA ARG A 184 -4.84 7.28 14.73
C ARG A 184 -5.39 8.02 15.94
N SER A 185 -6.71 8.21 15.96
CA SER A 185 -7.45 8.91 17.03
C SER A 185 -8.51 8.04 17.71
N ASP A 186 -8.54 6.75 17.37
CA ASP A 186 -9.50 5.75 17.81
C ASP A 186 -8.99 4.83 18.93
N GLY A 187 -7.77 5.07 19.43
CA GLY A 187 -7.14 4.29 20.49
C GLY A 187 -6.56 2.95 20.03
N LYS A 188 -6.55 2.65 18.73
CA LYS A 188 -6.11 1.35 18.21
C LYS A 188 -4.59 1.24 18.05
N ASN A 189 -4.12 0.00 18.15
CA ASN A 189 -2.79 -0.40 17.70
C ASN A 189 -2.95 -1.52 16.67
N LEU A 190 -3.07 -1.13 15.41
CA LEU A 190 -3.34 -2.07 14.33
C LEU A 190 -2.19 -3.05 14.07
N ILE A 191 -0.96 -2.72 14.48
CA ILE A 191 0.17 -3.67 14.43
C ILE A 191 -0.07 -4.80 15.43
N GLN A 192 -0.47 -4.45 16.66
CA GLN A 192 -0.78 -5.45 17.68
C GLN A 192 -2.02 -6.27 17.30
N GLU A 193 -3.08 -5.63 16.83
CA GLU A 193 -4.28 -6.34 16.36
C GLU A 193 -3.95 -7.30 15.21
N TRP A 194 -3.07 -6.90 14.28
CA TRP A 194 -2.60 -7.78 13.21
C TRP A 194 -1.86 -9.00 13.76
N LEU A 195 -1.04 -8.85 14.81
CA LEU A 195 -0.38 -9.97 15.48
C LEU A 195 -1.40 -10.88 16.20
N ASP A 196 -2.41 -10.29 16.84
CA ASP A 196 -3.42 -11.02 17.63
C ASP A 196 -4.36 -11.86 16.75
N LEU A 197 -4.55 -11.49 15.47
CA LEU A 197 -5.28 -12.29 14.48
C LEU A 197 -4.64 -13.67 14.21
N ALA A 198 -3.38 -13.90 14.61
CA ALA A 198 -2.71 -15.18 14.46
C ALA A 198 -3.40 -16.34 15.20
N GLY A 199 -3.99 -16.04 16.38
CA GLY A 199 -4.52 -17.06 17.28
C GLY A 199 -3.46 -18.11 17.65
N SER A 200 -3.87 -19.38 17.73
CA SER A 200 -2.97 -20.52 17.99
C SER A 200 -2.51 -21.26 16.74
N SER A 201 -2.95 -20.84 15.56
CA SER A 201 -2.84 -21.61 14.31
C SER A 201 -1.88 -21.03 13.27
N GLU A 202 -1.38 -19.82 13.48
CA GLU A 202 -0.55 -19.10 12.52
C GLU A 202 0.59 -18.40 13.26
N ASN A 203 1.79 -18.35 12.67
CA ASN A 203 2.89 -17.53 13.19
C ASN A 203 3.00 -16.23 12.39
N ARG A 204 2.59 -15.14 13.02
CA ARG A 204 2.72 -13.78 12.49
C ARG A 204 3.96 -13.10 13.08
N THR A 205 4.81 -12.58 12.20
CA THR A 205 6.05 -11.90 12.60
C THR A 205 5.98 -10.43 12.16
N TYR A 206 6.20 -9.52 13.11
CA TYR A 206 6.38 -8.10 12.85
C TYR A 206 7.86 -7.72 12.95
N VAL A 207 8.35 -6.92 12.00
CA VAL A 207 9.71 -6.37 12.00
C VAL A 207 9.68 -4.91 11.57
N TRP A 208 10.59 -4.09 12.10
CA TRP A 208 10.64 -2.66 11.78
C TRP A 208 12.03 -2.16 11.38
N LYS A 209 13.07 -3.00 11.48
CA LYS A 209 14.43 -2.66 11.05
C LYS A 209 15.07 -3.77 10.23
N LYS A 210 16.12 -3.40 9.50
CA LYS A 210 16.84 -4.31 8.59
C LYS A 210 17.39 -5.54 9.29
N SER A 211 17.96 -5.40 10.49
CA SER A 211 18.51 -6.54 11.24
C SER A 211 17.45 -7.60 11.53
N ASP A 212 16.25 -7.17 11.87
CA ASP A 212 15.17 -8.05 12.27
C ASP A 212 14.59 -8.77 11.05
N LEU A 213 14.41 -8.03 9.94
CA LEU A 213 14.04 -8.62 8.65
C LEU A 213 15.04 -9.71 8.22
N MET A 214 16.34 -9.43 8.35
CA MET A 214 17.40 -10.40 7.98
C MET A 214 17.46 -11.61 8.93
N ALA A 215 16.87 -11.50 10.12
CA ALA A 215 16.80 -12.57 11.11
C ALA A 215 15.52 -13.42 11.01
N VAL A 216 14.53 -13.02 10.19
CA VAL A 216 13.31 -13.79 9.97
C VAL A 216 13.65 -15.16 9.38
N ASP A 217 13.11 -16.23 9.97
CA ASP A 217 13.17 -17.59 9.43
C ASP A 217 11.94 -17.86 8.56
N PRO A 218 12.05 -17.87 7.22
CA PRO A 218 10.89 -18.04 6.33
C PRO A 218 10.19 -19.39 6.49
N LYS A 219 10.82 -20.38 7.13
CA LYS A 219 10.20 -21.70 7.39
C LYS A 219 9.30 -21.70 8.61
N LYS A 220 9.45 -20.71 9.50
CA LYS A 220 8.68 -20.60 10.74
C LYS A 220 7.69 -19.46 10.71
N THR A 221 7.83 -18.51 9.79
CA THR A 221 6.97 -17.33 9.67
C THR A 221 5.90 -17.59 8.59
N ASP A 222 4.64 -17.70 9.00
CA ASP A 222 3.51 -17.88 8.09
C ASP A 222 3.10 -16.55 7.43
N ARG A 223 3.20 -15.45 8.19
CA ARG A 223 3.00 -14.09 7.68
C ARG A 223 4.01 -13.11 8.24
N LEU A 224 4.42 -12.17 7.40
CA LEU A 224 5.39 -11.13 7.72
C LEU A 224 4.81 -9.73 7.48
N LEU A 225 4.82 -8.91 8.53
CA LEU A 225 4.57 -7.47 8.45
C LEU A 225 5.89 -6.74 8.72
N GLY A 226 6.39 -6.02 7.72
CA GLY A 226 7.62 -5.23 7.80
C GLY A 226 7.36 -3.74 7.60
N LEU A 227 7.36 -2.94 8.67
CA LEU A 227 7.13 -1.49 8.60
C LEU A 227 8.37 -0.72 9.04
N PHE A 228 9.12 -0.20 8.08
CA PHE A 228 10.48 0.29 8.28
C PHE A 228 10.61 1.79 8.57
N GLU A 229 9.53 2.56 8.43
CA GLU A 229 9.53 4.01 8.70
C GLU A 229 8.14 4.45 9.21
N PRO A 230 8.02 5.55 9.97
CA PRO A 230 6.73 6.14 10.31
C PRO A 230 5.93 6.52 9.07
N GLY A 231 6.60 7.06 8.04
CA GLY A 231 6.01 7.48 6.77
C GLY A 231 6.49 6.65 5.59
N HIS A 232 6.93 7.29 4.51
CA HIS A 232 7.60 6.58 3.41
C HIS A 232 8.98 6.08 3.85
N CYS A 233 9.47 5.00 3.23
CA CYS A 233 10.86 4.60 3.42
C CYS A 233 11.81 5.73 2.96
N ALA A 234 12.92 5.94 3.66
CA ALA A 234 13.94 6.90 3.24
C ALA A 234 14.42 6.62 1.80
N TYR A 235 14.64 7.71 1.04
CA TYR A 235 15.23 7.63 -0.29
C TYR A 235 16.57 6.92 -0.23
N ASN A 236 16.91 6.18 -1.30
CA ASN A 236 18.13 5.38 -1.33
C ASN A 236 19.40 6.20 -1.08
N LEU A 237 19.45 7.47 -1.53
CA LEU A 237 20.60 8.35 -1.31
C LEU A 237 20.72 8.85 0.14
N ASP A 238 19.59 9.02 0.84
CA ASP A 238 19.59 9.54 2.21
C ASP A 238 19.96 8.44 3.23
N ARG A 239 19.73 7.15 2.90
CA ARG A 239 20.17 6.00 3.72
C ARG A 239 21.67 5.97 4.01
N PHE A 240 22.48 6.63 3.18
CA PHE A 240 23.93 6.71 3.34
C PHE A 240 24.39 7.99 4.03
N ARG A 241 23.53 9.01 4.14
CA ARG A 241 23.89 10.29 4.78
C ARG A 241 23.90 10.20 6.31
N ASP A 242 23.02 9.40 6.90
CA ASP A 242 22.99 9.21 8.36
C ASP A 242 24.11 8.30 8.90
N ASN A 243 24.96 7.77 8.00
CA ASN A 243 26.14 6.97 8.34
C ASN A 243 27.48 7.70 8.06
N MET A 244 27.46 9.00 7.74
CA MET A 244 28.64 9.88 7.61
C MET A 244 28.62 10.96 8.69
#